data_AF-A0A1E7KU73-F1
#
_entry.id   AF-A0A1E7KU73-F1
#
_cell.length_a   1.000
_cell.length_b   1.000
_cell.length_c   1.000
_cell.angle_alpha   90.00
_cell.angle_beta   90.00
_cell.angle_gamma   90.00
#
_symmetry.space_group_name_H-M   'P 1'
#
loop_
_entity.id
_entity.type
_entity.pdbx_description
1 polymer ?
#
loop_
_entity_poly.entity_id
_entity_poly.type
_entity_poly.pdbx_seq_one_letter_code
_entity_poly.pdbx_strand_id
1 'polypeptide(L)'
;MSALRRAEARQYEDPEEALRTMATLLATVAHRYAEGRTLQLLDEHQMTGAEPVADRSWLRLAVSGVVIVGVLVALSRVDLPEMATGPAVALIITAVFAGVYRGRLPGYHDLIDIFRGADRR
;
A
#
# COMPACT_ATOMS: atom_id res chain seq x y z
N MET A 1 10.39 0.17 -3.56
CA MET A 1 11.43 1.21 -3.74
C MET A 1 12.20 1.47 -2.45
N SER A 2 12.98 0.49 -1.97
CA SER A 2 13.84 0.65 -0.78
C SER A 2 15.26 1.11 -1.15
N ALA A 3 15.78 0.68 -2.30
CA ALA A 3 17.09 1.13 -2.82
C ALA A 3 17.11 2.63 -3.15
N LEU A 4 16.05 3.16 -3.77
CA LEU A 4 15.94 4.59 -4.08
C LEU A 4 15.88 5.45 -2.81
N ARG A 5 15.12 5.03 -1.79
CA ARG A 5 15.06 5.72 -0.48
C ARG A 5 16.39 5.68 0.26
N ARG A 6 17.16 4.60 0.14
CA ARG A 6 18.51 4.53 0.71
C ARG A 6 19.46 5.50 0.02
N ALA A 7 19.39 5.60 -1.31
CA ALA A 7 20.21 6.56 -2.05
C ALA A 7 19.80 8.01 -1.72
N GLU A 8 18.50 8.30 -1.60
CA GLU A 8 17.98 9.59 -1.15
C GLU A 8 18.48 9.96 0.26
N ALA A 9 18.50 9.00 1.20
CA ALA A 9 19.00 9.24 2.55
C ALA A 9 20.47 9.70 2.60
N ARG A 10 21.29 9.32 1.60
CA ARG A 10 22.69 9.77 1.48
C ARG A 10 22.85 11.18 0.91
N GLN A 11 21.80 11.82 0.40
CA GLN A 11 21.91 13.19 -0.14
C GLN A 11 22.41 14.21 0.89
N TYR A 12 22.17 13.94 2.18
CA TYR A 12 22.61 14.80 3.27
C TYR A 12 24.09 14.61 3.65
N GLU A 13 24.71 13.51 3.21
CA GLU A 13 26.12 13.17 3.49
C GLU A 13 27.00 13.37 2.25
N ASP A 14 26.57 12.84 1.10
CA ASP A 14 27.25 12.96 -0.18
C ASP A 14 26.23 13.17 -1.32
N PRO A 15 25.93 14.44 -1.67
CA PRO A 15 24.89 14.76 -2.64
C PRO A 15 25.26 14.35 -4.06
N GLU A 16 26.54 14.38 -4.43
CA GLU A 16 26.98 14.13 -5.80
C GLU A 16 26.92 12.63 -6.13
N GLU A 17 27.40 11.79 -5.21
CA GLU A 17 27.32 10.34 -5.35
C GLU A 17 25.88 9.82 -5.20
N ALA A 18 25.09 10.43 -4.30
CA ALA A 18 23.67 10.10 -4.14
C ALA A 18 22.88 10.41 -5.42
N LEU A 19 23.06 11.58 -6.02
CA LEU A 19 22.37 11.97 -7.26
C LEU A 19 22.76 11.05 -8.42
N ARG A 20 24.06 10.70 -8.55
CA ARG A 20 24.53 9.79 -9.57
C ARG A 20 23.90 8.40 -9.44
N THR A 21 23.87 7.88 -8.21
CA THR A 21 23.26 6.59 -7.89
C THR A 21 21.76 6.60 -8.18
N MET A 22 21.04 7.66 -7.77
CA MET A 22 19.61 7.82 -8.05
C MET A 22 19.33 7.89 -9.55
N ALA A 23 20.13 8.62 -10.32
CA ALA A 23 19.99 8.73 -11.77
C ALA A 23 20.15 7.36 -12.46
N THR A 24 21.14 6.56 -12.04
CA THR A 24 21.33 5.20 -12.57
C THR A 24 20.13 4.30 -12.24
N LEU A 25 19.66 4.31 -10.99
CA LEU A 25 18.50 3.50 -10.59
C LEU A 25 17.23 3.90 -11.35
N LEU A 26 16.99 5.20 -11.55
CA LEU A 26 15.84 5.69 -12.31
C LEU A 26 15.94 5.33 -13.80
N ALA A 27 17.13 5.40 -14.39
CA ALA A 27 17.35 4.98 -15.78
C ALA A 27 17.10 3.48 -15.96
N THR A 28 17.55 2.64 -15.03
CA THR A 28 17.26 1.19 -15.04
C THR A 28 15.75 0.92 -14.95
N VAL A 29 15.05 1.60 -14.03
CA VAL A 29 13.59 1.49 -13.89
C VAL A 29 12.89 1.89 -15.20
N ALA A 30 13.25 3.03 -15.79
CA ALA A 30 12.65 3.50 -17.04
C ALA A 30 12.88 2.53 -18.20
N HIS A 31 14.10 1.97 -18.30
CA HIS A 31 14.44 0.99 -19.32
C HIS A 31 13.63 -0.31 -19.16
N ARG A 32 13.53 -0.84 -17.95
CA ARG A 32 12.72 -2.04 -17.66
C ARG A 32 11.23 -1.81 -17.90
N TYR A 33 10.74 -0.60 -17.64
CA TYR A 33 9.37 -0.22 -17.94
C TYR A 33 9.11 -0.20 -19.46
N ALA A 34 10.06 0.31 -20.25
CA ALA A 34 10.00 0.28 -21.71
C ALA A 34 10.07 -1.15 -22.29
N GLU A 35 10.79 -2.05 -21.61
CA GLU A 35 10.85 -3.49 -21.94
C GLU A 35 9.61 -4.28 -21.50
N GLY A 36 8.64 -3.66 -20.83
CA GLY A 36 7.44 -4.33 -20.30
C GLY A 36 7.70 -5.22 -19.07
N ARG A 37 8.89 -5.14 -18.47
CA ARG A 37 9.29 -5.92 -17.28
C ARG A 37 8.93 -5.16 -15.99
N THR A 38 7.64 -5.15 -15.65
CA THR A 38 7.12 -4.37 -14.50
C THR A 38 7.27 -5.07 -13.14
N LEU A 39 7.49 -6.39 -13.12
CA LEU A 39 7.56 -7.18 -11.89
C LEU A 39 8.98 -7.31 -11.31
N GLN A 40 10.02 -6.88 -12.04
CA GLN A 40 11.43 -7.02 -11.66
C GLN A 40 12.21 -5.76 -12.07
N LEU A 41 11.89 -4.66 -11.37
CA LEU A 41 12.37 -3.32 -11.73
C LEU A 41 13.85 -3.10 -11.41
N LEU A 42 14.40 -3.80 -10.42
CA LEU A 42 15.82 -3.80 -10.04
C LEU A 42 16.31 -5.24 -9.92
N ASP A 43 17.56 -5.49 -10.29
CA ASP A 43 18.20 -6.79 -10.16
C ASP A 43 18.48 -7.12 -8.67
N GLU A 44 18.51 -8.39 -8.28
CA GLU A 44 18.71 -8.84 -6.89
C GLU A 44 20.00 -8.28 -6.24
N HIS A 45 21.05 -8.07 -7.03
CA HIS A 45 22.31 -7.48 -6.56
C HIS A 45 22.18 -5.98 -6.20
N GLN A 46 21.19 -5.28 -6.75
CA GLN A 46 20.87 -3.89 -6.41
C GLN A 46 19.90 -3.80 -5.22
N MET A 47 19.32 -4.93 -4.83
CA MET A 47 18.44 -5.06 -3.68
C MET A 47 19.15 -5.61 -2.43
N THR A 48 20.43 -5.96 -2.53
CA THR A 48 21.20 -6.52 -1.41
C THR A 48 21.35 -5.50 -0.28
N GLY A 49 20.93 -5.86 0.93
CA GLY A 49 20.88 -4.96 2.09
C GLY A 49 19.64 -4.06 2.14
N ALA A 50 18.70 -4.19 1.20
CA ALA A 50 17.42 -3.51 1.26
C ALA A 50 16.43 -4.22 2.18
N GLU A 51 16.08 -3.62 3.34
CA GLU A 51 14.99 -4.15 4.16
C GLU A 51 13.72 -4.24 3.31
N PRO A 52 13.10 -5.42 3.21
CA PRO A 52 11.79 -5.55 2.61
C PRO A 52 10.83 -4.69 3.44
N VAL A 53 10.17 -3.74 2.79
CA VAL A 53 9.10 -2.98 3.43
C VAL A 53 8.00 -4.00 3.76
N ALA A 54 7.87 -4.35 5.05
CA ALA A 54 6.86 -5.29 5.49
C ALA A 54 5.49 -4.76 5.07
N ASP A 55 4.86 -5.44 4.12
CA ASP A 55 3.58 -5.00 3.61
C ASP A 55 2.50 -5.29 4.65
N ARG A 56 2.24 -4.29 5.49
CA ARG A 56 1.18 -4.29 6.51
C ARG A 56 -0.20 -4.01 5.91
N SER A 57 -0.33 -4.01 4.57
CA SER A 57 -1.60 -3.87 3.85
C SER A 57 -2.64 -4.90 4.30
N TRP A 58 -2.25 -6.18 4.43
CA TRP A 58 -3.11 -7.24 4.93
C TRP A 58 -3.62 -6.96 6.36
N LEU A 59 -2.75 -6.46 7.24
CA LEU A 59 -3.13 -6.13 8.61
C LEU A 59 -4.11 -4.95 8.66
N ARG A 60 -3.89 -3.92 7.83
CA ARG A 60 -4.83 -2.80 7.71
C ARG A 60 -6.19 -3.27 7.19
N LEU A 61 -6.20 -4.18 6.21
CA LEU A 61 -7.42 -4.76 5.66
C LEU A 61 -8.19 -5.59 6.72
N ALA A 62 -7.47 -6.43 7.47
CA ALA A 62 -8.04 -7.19 8.58
C ALA A 62 -8.65 -6.28 9.66
N VAL A 63 -7.92 -5.21 10.06
CA VAL A 63 -8.42 -4.23 11.03
C VAL A 63 -9.66 -3.51 10.50
N SER A 64 -9.67 -3.07 9.23
CA SER A 64 -10.86 -2.46 8.64
C SER A 64 -12.05 -3.41 8.62
N GLY A 65 -11.84 -4.71 8.32
CA GLY A 65 -12.89 -5.72 8.36
C GLY A 65 -13.48 -5.87 9.77
N VAL A 66 -12.63 -5.98 10.79
CA VAL A 66 -13.06 -6.07 12.20
C VAL A 66 -13.83 -4.83 12.63
N VAL A 67 -13.36 -3.63 12.25
CA VAL A 67 -14.04 -2.37 12.57
C VAL A 67 -15.41 -2.31 11.89
N ILE A 68 -15.51 -2.66 10.61
CA ILE A 68 -16.79 -2.66 9.88
C ILE A 68 -17.78 -3.62 10.54
N VAL A 69 -17.36 -4.86 10.83
CA VAL A 69 -18.21 -5.85 11.50
C VAL A 69 -18.66 -5.32 12.87
N GLY A 70 -17.74 -4.74 13.65
CA GLY A 70 -18.06 -4.14 14.94
C GLY A 70 -19.11 -3.03 14.85
N VAL A 71 -18.99 -2.14 13.86
CA VAL A 71 -19.96 -1.06 13.64
C VAL A 71 -21.30 -1.59 13.16
N LEU A 72 -21.31 -2.60 12.27
CA LEU A 72 -22.56 -3.24 11.81
C LEU A 72 -23.31 -3.92 12.96
N VAL A 73 -22.60 -4.61 13.86
CA VAL A 73 -23.19 -5.23 15.06
C VAL A 73 -23.69 -4.18 16.05
N ALA A 74 -23.03 -3.01 16.14
CA ALA A 74 -23.53 -1.91 16.94
C ALA A 74 -24.80 -1.29 16.32
N LEU A 75 -24.81 -1.08 15.02
CA LEU A 75 -25.97 -0.59 14.26
C LEU A 75 -27.16 -1.52 14.36
N SER A 76 -26.97 -2.85 14.35
CA SER A 76 -28.07 -3.81 14.47
C SER A 76 -28.77 -3.77 15.83
N ARG A 77 -28.20 -3.07 16.81
CA ARG A 77 -28.85 -2.81 18.11
C ARG A 77 -29.56 -1.46 18.18
N VAL A 78 -29.47 -0.66 17.12
CA VAL A 78 -30.17 0.62 16.99
C VAL A 78 -31.32 0.37 16.01
N ASP A 79 -32.56 0.57 16.46
CA ASP A 79 -33.72 0.52 15.58
C ASP A 79 -33.70 1.74 14.64
N LEU A 80 -33.04 1.56 13.50
CA LEU A 80 -33.01 2.55 12.42
C LEU A 80 -34.12 2.27 11.42
N PRO A 81 -34.76 3.32 10.87
CA PRO A 81 -35.70 3.17 9.77
C PRO A 81 -35.02 2.48 8.58
N GLU A 82 -35.66 1.50 7.94
CA GLU A 82 -35.10 0.74 6.81
C GLU A 82 -34.59 1.64 5.67
N MET A 83 -35.25 2.79 5.47
CA MET A 83 -34.86 3.79 4.46
C MET A 83 -33.51 4.47 4.77
N ALA A 84 -33.08 4.51 6.03
CA ALA A 84 -31.84 5.13 6.48
C ALA A 84 -30.69 4.11 6.63
N THR A 85 -31.00 2.81 6.76
CA THR A 85 -30.01 1.75 6.99
C THR A 85 -29.02 1.62 5.84
N GLY A 86 -29.49 1.58 4.59
CA GLY A 86 -28.64 1.48 3.40
C GLY A 86 -27.61 2.62 3.30
N PRO A 87 -28.05 3.89 3.29
CA PRO A 87 -27.15 5.04 3.27
C PRO A 87 -26.18 5.09 4.46
N ALA A 88 -26.63 4.75 5.68
CA ALA A 88 -25.80 4.76 6.87
C ALA A 88 -24.66 3.73 6.78
N VAL A 89 -24.95 2.53 6.29
CA VAL A 89 -23.94 1.48 6.08
C VAL A 89 -22.89 1.94 5.06
N ALA A 90 -23.33 2.51 3.93
CA ALA A 90 -22.40 3.00 2.90
C ALA A 90 -21.48 4.13 3.44
N LEU A 91 -22.03 5.02 4.27
CA LEU A 91 -21.28 6.12 4.88
C LEU A 91 -20.25 5.59 5.89
N ILE A 92 -20.64 4.61 6.70
CA ILE A 92 -19.73 3.96 7.66
C ILE A 92 -18.59 3.24 6.97
N ILE A 93 -18.88 2.43 5.94
CA ILE A 93 -17.85 1.75 5.17
C ILE A 93 -16.88 2.78 4.60
N THR A 94 -17.40 3.82 3.96
CA THR A 94 -16.59 4.92 3.42
C THR A 94 -15.73 5.59 4.49
N ALA A 95 -16.30 5.89 5.66
CA ALA A 95 -15.60 6.56 6.75
C ALA A 95 -14.49 5.68 7.36
N VAL A 96 -14.74 4.38 7.54
CA VAL A 96 -13.75 3.42 8.03
C VAL A 96 -12.60 3.30 7.04
N PHE A 97 -12.89 3.15 5.75
CA PHE A 97 -11.86 3.09 4.73
C PHE A 97 -11.06 4.40 4.64
N ALA A 98 -11.73 5.56 4.65
CA ALA A 98 -11.07 6.86 4.64
C ALA A 98 -10.15 7.06 5.86
N GLY A 99 -10.59 6.65 7.05
CA GLY A 99 -9.82 6.72 8.29
C GLY A 99 -8.63 5.75 8.31
N VAL A 100 -8.88 4.46 8.05
CA VAL A 100 -7.84 3.41 8.08
C VAL A 100 -6.78 3.65 7.00
N TYR A 101 -7.18 4.12 5.82
CA TYR A 101 -6.28 4.37 4.70
C TYR A 101 -5.83 5.83 4.56
N ARG A 102 -6.17 6.70 5.53
CA ARG A 102 -5.74 8.11 5.58
C ARG A 102 -5.97 8.86 4.26
N GLY A 103 -7.12 8.61 3.62
CA GLY A 103 -7.52 9.25 2.36
C GLY A 103 -7.04 8.59 1.06
N ARG A 104 -6.24 7.49 1.10
CA ARG A 104 -5.92 6.69 -0.10
C ARG A 104 -6.77 5.44 -0.17
N LEU A 105 -7.90 5.48 -0.86
CA LEU A 105 -8.71 4.28 -1.09
C LEU A 105 -7.86 3.21 -1.80
N PRO A 106 -7.81 1.96 -1.29
CA PRO A 106 -7.05 0.90 -1.92
C PRO A 106 -7.58 0.67 -3.33
N GLY A 107 -6.68 0.68 -4.31
CA GLY A 107 -7.03 0.40 -5.70
C GLY A 107 -7.32 -1.09 -5.90
N TYR A 108 -7.96 -1.44 -7.01
CA TYR A 108 -8.19 -2.84 -7.38
C TYR A 108 -6.89 -3.67 -7.44
N HIS A 109 -5.79 -3.05 -7.87
CA HIS A 109 -4.46 -3.68 -7.88
C HIS A 109 -3.92 -4.00 -6.48
N ASP A 110 -4.12 -3.10 -5.50
CA ASP A 110 -3.70 -3.34 -4.11
C ASP A 110 -4.46 -4.53 -3.52
N LEU A 111 -5.74 -4.68 -3.84
CA LEU A 111 -6.54 -5.82 -3.39
C LEU A 111 -5.98 -7.14 -3.94
N ILE A 112 -5.66 -7.21 -5.24
CA ILE A 112 -5.08 -8.41 -5.86
C ILE A 112 -3.73 -8.75 -5.22
N ASP A 113 -2.88 -7.74 -4.98
CA ASP A 113 -1.57 -7.94 -4.37
C ASP A 113 -1.67 -8.40 -2.92
N ILE A 114 -2.67 -7.91 -2.16
CA ILE A 114 -2.99 -8.39 -0.81
C ILE A 114 -3.40 -9.87 -0.83
N PHE A 115 -4.28 -10.27 -1.75
CA PHE A 115 -4.71 -11.66 -1.90
C PHE A 115 -3.55 -12.58 -2.32
N ARG A 116 -2.68 -12.12 -3.23
CA ARG A 116 -1.47 -12.86 -3.64
C ARG A 116 -0.39 -12.92 -2.56
N GLY A 117 -0.26 -11.88 -1.74
CA GLY A 117 0.71 -11.82 -0.64
C GLY A 117 0.35 -12.75 0.53
N ALA A 118 -0.94 -12.99 0.76
CA ALA A 118 -1.42 -13.93 1.78
C ALA A 118 -1.12 -15.41 1.44
N ASP A 119 -1.03 -15.74 0.14
CA ASP A 119 -0.83 -17.11 -0.37
C ASP A 119 0.65 -17.57 -0.36
N ARG A 120 1.59 -16.68 -0.01
CA ARG A 120 3.04 -16.96 0.05
C ARG A 120 3.56 -17.29 1.45
N ARG A 121 2.69 -17.65 2.40
CA ARG A 121 3.08 -18.10 3.74
C ARG A 121 2.85 -19.59 3.94
#